data_AF-A0A5E3XE09-F1
#
_entry.id   AF-A0A5E3XE09-F1
#
_cell.length_a   1.000
_cell.length_b   1.000
_cell.length_c   1.000
_cell.angle_alpha   90.00
_cell.angle_beta   90.00
_cell.angle_gamma   90.00
#
_symmetry.space_group_name_H-M   'P 1'
#
loop_
_entity.id
_entity.type
_entity.pdbx_description
1 polymer ?
#
loop_
_entity_poly.entity_id
_entity_poly.type
_entity_poly.pdbx_seq_one_letter_code
_entity_poly.pdbx_strand_id
1 'polypeptide(L)'
;MRENKRFEGQYMEKVWFAEEHVRRARKLETVVDDERAADWHRAFDGQHHPHLQSLAIHQYSIFLSASRLKIDAPNLTSAVLKNTVPIFISPLRMLQKLVLHLEEGFMIRGDAPVLNILRTTPLLSHLDLKLQVVSNSVIDEVNTSDAPVALEHLRKVDIQLQGSVDNALLMPSIQAPETTVVRSALLSNCARQNDLLGALPQLRCECCNLVNLAVDSLFAFSTSSTRVKERANGHVTFVQVSGDINTPLTLIPNFTINAHINALVARFQAPYDVARSAPALTSFFRAYSSVTILRLDTDAQTNRALYHLLAENAKAVRSDSDGFLFPALDTLSVVRSSKLYMDSLELVKAHWDAVVDLLEARAVIRRRVRVLSLWGEWAWRRSLDAESLRVIEERAIDLASIYVDEVDDCRDDLD
;
A
#
# COMPACT_ATOMS: atom_id res chain seq x y z
N MET A 1 9.36 -13.64 51.96
CA MET A 1 8.00 -14.16 52.28
C MET A 1 6.89 -13.10 52.24
N ARG A 2 7.11 -11.85 52.68
CA ARG A 2 6.08 -10.78 52.59
C ARG A 2 5.86 -10.21 51.18
N GLU A 3 6.89 -10.23 50.32
CA GLU A 3 6.78 -9.78 48.93
C GLU A 3 5.93 -10.73 48.07
N ASN A 4 6.11 -12.06 48.18
CA ASN A 4 5.29 -13.04 47.43
C ASN A 4 3.78 -12.90 47.67
N LYS A 5 3.34 -12.65 48.91
CA LYS A 5 1.91 -12.43 49.21
C LYS A 5 1.35 -11.14 48.60
N ARG A 6 2.20 -10.13 48.39
CA ARG A 6 1.81 -8.84 47.79
C ARG A 6 1.65 -8.97 46.27
N PHE A 7 2.53 -9.75 45.63
CA PHE A 7 2.43 -10.09 44.21
C PHE A 7 1.21 -10.98 43.90
N GLU A 8 0.90 -11.96 44.75
CA GLU A 8 -0.30 -12.80 44.59
C GLU A 8 -1.62 -12.01 44.71
N GLY A 9 -1.71 -11.09 45.67
CA GLY A 9 -2.91 -10.25 45.84
C GLY A 9 -3.19 -9.34 44.64
N GLN A 10 -2.14 -8.68 44.13
CA GLN A 10 -2.24 -7.82 42.95
C GLN A 10 -2.58 -8.60 41.67
N TYR A 11 -2.11 -9.85 41.56
CA TYR A 11 -2.47 -10.71 40.44
C TYR A 11 -3.95 -11.15 40.50
N MET A 12 -4.45 -11.54 41.67
CA MET A 12 -5.86 -11.94 41.81
C MET A 12 -6.83 -10.78 41.57
N GLU A 13 -6.46 -9.54 41.93
CA GLU A 13 -7.25 -8.34 41.60
C GLU A 13 -7.36 -8.14 40.07
N LYS A 14 -6.28 -8.39 39.33
CA LYS A 14 -6.27 -8.31 37.85
C LYS A 14 -7.16 -9.36 37.21
N VAL A 15 -7.14 -10.60 37.73
CA VAL A 15 -8.01 -11.70 37.27
C VAL A 15 -9.48 -11.37 37.55
N TRP A 16 -9.80 -10.97 38.78
CA TRP A 16 -11.17 -10.65 39.17
C TRP A 16 -11.74 -9.48 38.37
N PHE A 17 -10.93 -8.43 38.14
CA PHE A 17 -11.32 -7.32 37.28
C PHE A 17 -11.67 -7.80 35.87
N ALA A 18 -10.83 -8.66 35.27
CA ALA A 18 -11.05 -9.19 33.93
C ALA A 18 -12.35 -10.02 33.84
N GLU A 19 -12.55 -10.94 34.77
CA GLU A 19 -13.72 -11.83 34.81
C GLU A 19 -15.03 -11.04 34.96
N GLU A 20 -15.10 -10.09 35.89
CA GLU A 20 -16.34 -9.34 36.13
C GLU A 20 -16.70 -8.41 34.96
N HIS A 21 -15.69 -7.84 34.27
CA HIS A 21 -15.93 -7.00 33.11
C HIS A 21 -16.36 -7.81 31.88
N VAL A 22 -15.81 -9.00 31.65
CA VAL A 22 -16.18 -9.82 30.48
C VAL A 22 -17.57 -10.44 30.66
N ARG A 23 -17.89 -10.97 31.84
CA ARG A 23 -19.10 -11.77 32.10
C ARG A 23 -20.42 -11.07 31.73
N ARG A 24 -20.46 -9.74 31.81
CA ARG A 24 -21.67 -8.94 31.52
C ARG A 24 -21.52 -8.06 30.27
N ALA A 25 -20.34 -8.01 29.66
CA ALA A 25 -20.07 -7.11 28.58
C ALA A 25 -20.71 -7.61 27.28
N ARG A 26 -21.56 -6.77 26.68
CA ARG A 26 -21.88 -6.86 25.26
C ARG A 26 -20.72 -6.35 24.39
N LYS A 27 -19.94 -5.41 24.93
CA LYS A 27 -18.77 -4.81 24.31
C LYS A 27 -17.66 -4.72 25.34
N LEU A 28 -16.49 -5.23 25.00
CA LEU A 28 -15.28 -5.14 25.82
C LEU A 28 -14.19 -4.46 24.98
N GLU A 29 -13.67 -3.33 25.45
CA GLU A 29 -12.57 -2.62 24.81
C GLU A 29 -11.51 -2.28 25.84
N THR A 30 -10.30 -2.82 25.68
CA THR A 30 -9.18 -2.59 26.58
C THR A 30 -7.93 -2.21 25.80
N VAL A 31 -7.41 -1.03 26.11
CA VAL A 31 -6.11 -0.53 25.64
C VAL A 31 -5.22 -0.51 26.87
N VAL A 32 -4.33 -1.49 27.01
CA VAL A 32 -3.55 -1.67 28.23
C VAL A 32 -2.11 -1.27 27.96
N ASP A 33 -1.74 -0.04 28.35
CA ASP A 33 -0.37 0.50 28.24
C ASP A 33 0.48 0.34 29.51
N ASP A 34 0.02 -0.35 30.56
CA ASP A 34 0.74 -0.31 31.86
C ASP A 34 0.58 -1.56 32.75
N GLU A 35 1.43 -1.64 33.80
CA GLU A 35 1.59 -2.67 34.85
C GLU A 35 0.29 -3.15 35.55
N ARG A 36 -0.87 -2.59 35.19
CA ARG A 36 -2.23 -3.02 35.58
C ARG A 36 -2.86 -4.03 34.61
N ALA A 37 -2.08 -4.59 33.69
CA ALA A 37 -2.56 -5.55 32.70
C ALA A 37 -3.44 -6.65 33.32
N ALA A 38 -4.73 -6.56 33.04
CA ALA A 38 -5.71 -7.59 33.37
C ALA A 38 -5.31 -8.91 32.71
N ASP A 39 -5.46 -10.01 33.45
CA ASP A 39 -5.20 -11.35 32.91
C ASP A 39 -6.41 -11.81 32.11
N TRP A 40 -6.45 -11.42 30.84
CA TRP A 40 -7.52 -11.82 29.91
C TRP A 40 -7.51 -13.32 29.65
N HIS A 41 -6.37 -14.01 29.76
CA HIS A 41 -6.30 -15.45 29.53
C HIS A 41 -7.21 -16.20 30.48
N ARG A 42 -7.18 -15.89 31.78
CA ARG A 42 -8.09 -16.53 32.74
C ARG A 42 -9.55 -16.16 32.54
N ALA A 43 -9.84 -14.92 32.17
CA ALA A 43 -11.23 -14.47 31.97
C ALA A 43 -11.91 -15.14 30.77
N PHE A 44 -11.14 -15.60 29.78
CA PHE A 44 -11.64 -16.24 28.57
C PHE A 44 -11.45 -17.77 28.54
N ASP A 45 -10.40 -18.32 29.15
CA ASP A 45 -10.12 -19.77 29.11
C ASP A 45 -11.23 -20.59 29.78
N GLY A 46 -11.89 -21.45 28.99
CA GLY A 46 -12.97 -22.32 29.46
C GLY A 46 -14.31 -21.63 29.71
N GLN A 47 -14.46 -20.34 29.41
CA GLN A 47 -15.70 -19.59 29.62
C GLN A 47 -16.44 -19.29 28.31
N HIS A 48 -17.76 -19.49 28.32
CA HIS A 48 -18.65 -19.21 27.19
C HIS A 48 -19.28 -17.82 27.32
N HIS A 49 -19.11 -16.96 26.30
CA HIS A 49 -19.50 -15.55 26.29
C HIS A 49 -20.50 -15.22 25.17
N PRO A 50 -21.75 -15.72 25.24
CA PRO A 50 -22.72 -15.59 24.16
C PRO A 50 -23.25 -14.17 23.99
N HIS A 51 -23.13 -13.32 25.01
CA HIS A 51 -23.59 -11.92 24.96
C HIS A 51 -22.59 -10.97 24.31
N LEU A 52 -21.32 -11.38 24.20
CA LEU A 52 -20.25 -10.55 23.70
C LEU A 52 -20.35 -10.39 22.18
N GLN A 53 -20.55 -9.16 21.72
CA GLN A 53 -20.69 -8.80 20.31
C GLN A 53 -19.49 -8.03 19.77
N SER A 54 -18.73 -7.36 20.63
CA SER A 54 -17.54 -6.60 20.22
C SER A 54 -16.43 -6.78 21.24
N LEU A 55 -15.26 -7.15 20.75
CA LEU A 55 -14.08 -7.40 21.54
C LEU A 55 -12.91 -6.60 20.96
N ALA A 56 -12.27 -5.78 21.79
CA ALA A 56 -10.99 -5.17 21.50
C ALA A 56 -10.04 -5.42 22.69
N ILE A 57 -8.96 -6.15 22.45
CA ILE A 57 -7.91 -6.41 23.44
C ILE A 57 -6.57 -6.01 22.84
N HIS A 58 -5.81 -5.25 23.62
CA HIS A 58 -4.43 -4.92 23.34
C HIS A 58 -3.54 -5.42 24.47
N GLN A 59 -2.60 -6.32 24.18
CA GLN A 59 -1.74 -6.95 25.19
C GLN A 59 -0.25 -6.71 24.91
N TYR A 60 0.37 -5.70 25.53
CA TYR A 60 1.79 -5.36 25.34
C TYR A 60 2.78 -6.17 26.20
N SER A 61 2.36 -7.29 26.81
CA SER A 61 3.23 -7.99 27.78
C SER A 61 4.36 -8.78 27.11
N ILE A 62 5.57 -8.23 27.24
CA ILE A 62 6.88 -8.81 26.86
C ILE A 62 7.14 -10.20 27.50
N PHE A 63 6.45 -10.52 28.60
CA PHE A 63 6.65 -11.76 29.36
C PHE A 63 5.65 -12.88 29.03
N LEU A 64 4.65 -12.62 28.17
CA LEU A 64 3.60 -13.59 27.80
C LEU A 64 3.72 -14.06 26.34
N SER A 65 4.94 -14.05 25.80
CA SER A 65 5.37 -14.19 24.39
C SER A 65 4.88 -15.42 23.59
N ALA A 66 3.92 -16.20 24.09
CA ALA A 66 3.30 -17.30 23.33
C ALA A 66 1.86 -17.64 23.76
N SER A 67 1.23 -16.83 24.62
CA SER A 67 -0.02 -17.23 25.26
C SER A 67 -1.23 -17.06 24.33
N ARG A 68 -1.79 -18.18 23.87
CA ARG A 68 -3.02 -18.26 23.07
C ARG A 68 -4.21 -17.82 23.91
N LEU A 69 -5.00 -16.86 23.41
CA LEU A 69 -6.25 -16.45 24.06
C LEU A 69 -7.42 -17.25 23.45
N LYS A 70 -7.95 -18.21 24.20
CA LYS A 70 -9.11 -18.99 23.77
C LYS A 70 -10.38 -18.19 23.99
N ILE A 71 -11.10 -17.85 22.92
CA ILE A 71 -12.30 -17.03 22.97
C ILE A 71 -13.48 -17.88 22.51
N ASP A 72 -14.46 -18.08 23.39
CA ASP A 72 -15.72 -18.72 23.05
C ASP A 72 -16.86 -17.69 23.06
N ALA A 73 -16.99 -16.94 21.96
CA ALA A 73 -17.97 -15.87 21.80
C ALA A 73 -18.66 -15.98 20.42
N PRO A 74 -19.68 -16.85 20.25
CA PRO A 74 -20.24 -17.16 18.93
C PRO A 74 -20.96 -15.98 18.25
N ASN A 75 -21.42 -14.99 19.03
CA ASN A 75 -22.17 -13.83 18.53
C ASN A 75 -21.28 -12.60 18.27
N LEU A 76 -19.97 -12.79 18.18
CA LEU A 76 -19.02 -11.71 17.95
C LEU A 76 -19.20 -11.13 16.54
N THR A 77 -19.38 -9.81 16.47
CA THR A 77 -19.51 -9.03 15.23
C THR A 77 -18.23 -8.27 14.89
N SER A 78 -17.42 -7.95 15.90
CA SER A 78 -16.13 -7.27 15.74
C SER A 78 -15.10 -7.82 16.71
N ALA A 79 -13.93 -8.18 16.19
CA ALA A 79 -12.76 -8.60 16.97
C ALA A 79 -11.56 -7.71 16.60
N VAL A 80 -10.95 -7.09 17.60
CA VAL A 80 -9.71 -6.32 17.46
C VAL A 80 -8.71 -6.86 18.47
N LEU A 81 -7.72 -7.58 18.00
CA LEU A 81 -6.77 -8.28 18.85
C LEU A 81 -5.37 -7.84 18.46
N LYS A 82 -4.68 -7.22 19.42
CA LYS A 82 -3.33 -6.71 19.22
C LYS A 82 -2.39 -7.38 20.22
N ASN A 83 -1.31 -7.95 19.69
CA ASN A 83 -0.26 -8.67 20.42
C ASN A 83 -0.82 -9.86 21.22
N THR A 84 -1.82 -10.55 20.65
CA THR A 84 -2.44 -11.75 21.21
C THR A 84 -2.86 -12.69 20.09
N VAL A 85 -2.49 -13.96 20.16
CA VAL A 85 -2.93 -14.98 19.19
C VAL A 85 -4.28 -15.57 19.63
N PRO A 86 -5.39 -15.29 18.93
CA PRO A 86 -6.69 -15.87 19.29
C PRO A 86 -6.81 -17.34 18.90
N ILE A 87 -7.58 -18.08 19.69
CA ILE A 87 -8.19 -19.35 19.30
C ILE A 87 -9.68 -19.20 19.51
N PHE A 88 -10.45 -19.17 18.43
CA PHE A 88 -11.91 -19.14 18.54
C PHE A 88 -12.44 -20.57 18.66
N ILE A 89 -13.07 -20.87 19.80
CA ILE A 89 -13.60 -22.21 20.07
C ILE A 89 -14.88 -22.44 19.25
N SER A 90 -15.71 -21.40 19.13
CA SER A 90 -16.95 -21.42 18.37
C SER A 90 -16.78 -20.74 17.00
N PRO A 91 -17.45 -21.23 15.94
CA PRO A 91 -17.46 -20.57 14.63
C PRO A 91 -18.01 -19.14 14.72
N LEU A 92 -17.31 -18.19 14.13
CA LEU A 92 -17.62 -16.76 14.20
C LEU A 92 -18.54 -16.29 13.07
N ARG A 93 -19.74 -16.89 13.00
CA ARG A 93 -20.68 -16.70 11.87
C ARG A 93 -21.16 -15.26 11.68
N MET A 94 -21.15 -14.45 12.74
CA MET A 94 -21.63 -13.08 12.73
C MET A 94 -20.51 -12.04 12.58
N LEU A 95 -19.25 -12.47 12.48
CA LEU A 95 -18.11 -11.56 12.49
C LEU A 95 -18.05 -10.77 11.18
N GLN A 96 -18.12 -9.45 11.30
CA GLN A 96 -18.05 -8.51 10.20
C GLN A 96 -16.68 -7.82 10.10
N LYS A 97 -15.97 -7.71 11.23
CA LYS A 97 -14.66 -7.05 11.32
C LYS A 97 -13.68 -7.89 12.14
N LEU A 98 -12.53 -8.17 11.54
CA LEU A 98 -11.38 -8.81 12.18
C LEU A 98 -10.16 -7.91 12.02
N VAL A 99 -9.57 -7.51 13.15
CA VAL A 99 -8.27 -6.84 13.21
C VAL A 99 -7.36 -7.71 14.05
N LEU A 100 -6.27 -8.20 13.47
CA LEU A 100 -5.27 -9.01 14.14
C LEU A 100 -3.89 -8.42 13.90
N HIS A 101 -3.36 -7.75 14.92
CA HIS A 101 -2.02 -7.17 14.89
C HIS A 101 -1.13 -7.99 15.81
N LEU A 102 -0.08 -8.59 15.28
CA LEU A 102 0.89 -9.39 16.01
C LEU A 102 2.26 -8.78 15.74
N GLU A 103 2.63 -7.85 16.61
CA GLU A 103 3.91 -7.14 16.59
C GLU A 103 4.89 -7.86 17.54
N GLU A 104 6.19 -7.83 17.23
CA GLU A 104 7.35 -8.34 18.00
C GLU A 104 7.12 -9.50 19.00
N GLY A 105 7.75 -10.65 18.73
CA GLY A 105 7.85 -11.77 19.69
C GLY A 105 6.81 -12.89 19.51
N PHE A 106 5.84 -12.72 18.62
CA PHE A 106 4.90 -13.77 18.23
C PHE A 106 5.33 -14.43 16.91
N MET A 107 5.17 -15.75 16.85
CA MET A 107 5.50 -16.54 15.66
C MET A 107 4.35 -17.45 15.28
N ILE A 108 3.74 -17.19 14.13
CA ILE A 108 2.80 -18.11 13.50
C ILE A 108 3.59 -18.89 12.44
N ARG A 109 3.52 -20.23 12.46
CA ARG A 109 4.11 -21.04 11.40
C ARG A 109 3.07 -21.24 10.30
N GLY A 110 3.29 -20.59 9.16
CA GLY A 110 2.39 -20.61 8.01
C GLY A 110 1.10 -19.81 8.21
N ASP A 111 0.29 -19.74 7.17
CA ASP A 111 -0.96 -18.95 7.16
C ASP A 111 -2.14 -19.65 7.83
N ALA A 112 -1.91 -20.90 8.25
CA ALA A 112 -2.90 -21.87 8.69
C ALA A 112 -3.87 -21.35 9.78
N PRO A 113 -3.40 -20.76 10.90
CA PRO A 113 -4.29 -20.29 11.95
C PRO A 113 -5.18 -19.13 11.51
N VAL A 114 -4.65 -18.22 10.69
CA VAL A 114 -5.44 -17.11 10.15
C VAL A 114 -6.51 -17.66 9.20
N LEU A 115 -6.14 -18.55 8.28
CA LEU A 115 -7.08 -19.18 7.35
C LEU A 115 -8.18 -19.96 8.08
N ASN A 116 -7.87 -20.62 9.20
CA ASN A 116 -8.86 -21.31 10.03
C ASN A 116 -9.90 -20.36 10.62
N ILE A 117 -9.47 -19.19 11.11
CA ILE A 117 -10.39 -18.15 11.58
C ILE A 117 -11.28 -17.71 10.42
N LEU A 118 -10.68 -17.35 9.28
CA LEU A 118 -11.39 -16.83 8.11
C LEU A 118 -12.43 -17.81 7.55
N ARG A 119 -12.15 -19.12 7.57
CA ARG A 119 -13.11 -20.17 7.15
C ARG A 119 -14.40 -20.16 7.94
N THR A 120 -14.36 -19.65 9.18
CA THR A 120 -15.52 -19.62 10.08
C THR A 120 -16.23 -18.27 10.11
N THR A 121 -15.81 -17.31 9.28
CA THR A 121 -16.31 -15.92 9.26
C THR A 121 -16.94 -15.56 7.89
N PRO A 122 -18.07 -16.17 7.50
CA PRO A 122 -18.67 -15.95 6.18
C PRO A 122 -19.12 -14.50 5.95
N LEU A 123 -19.51 -13.77 6.99
CA LEU A 123 -19.99 -12.38 6.90
C LEU A 123 -18.88 -11.33 7.02
N LEU A 124 -17.61 -11.74 6.95
CA LEU A 124 -16.48 -10.83 7.13
C LEU A 124 -16.46 -9.79 6.02
N SER A 125 -16.51 -8.52 6.43
CA SER A 125 -16.51 -7.37 5.53
C SER A 125 -15.21 -6.56 5.60
N HIS A 126 -14.50 -6.63 6.73
CA HIS A 126 -13.28 -5.91 6.98
C HIS A 126 -12.23 -6.83 7.62
N LEU A 127 -11.09 -6.97 6.97
CA LEU A 127 -9.94 -7.71 7.44
C LEU A 127 -8.73 -6.77 7.52
N ASP A 128 -8.08 -6.72 8.67
CA ASP A 128 -6.86 -5.94 8.91
C ASP A 128 -5.86 -6.84 9.66
N LEU A 129 -4.78 -7.20 8.98
CA LEU A 129 -3.76 -8.11 9.46
C LEU A 129 -2.42 -7.41 9.45
N LYS A 130 -1.77 -7.32 10.60
CA LYS A 130 -0.38 -6.87 10.72
C LYS A 130 0.41 -7.97 11.38
N LEU A 131 1.20 -8.69 10.60
CA LEU A 131 1.90 -9.90 11.04
C LEU A 131 3.41 -9.69 10.93
N GLN A 132 4.09 -9.62 12.07
CA GLN A 132 5.55 -9.57 12.16
C GLN A 132 6.08 -10.92 12.65
N VAL A 133 6.88 -11.59 11.84
CA VAL A 133 7.38 -12.95 12.08
C VAL A 133 8.92 -12.91 12.19
N VAL A 134 9.43 -13.13 13.40
CA VAL A 134 10.87 -13.28 13.69
C VAL A 134 11.20 -14.76 13.86
N SER A 135 11.76 -15.41 12.84
CA SER A 135 12.18 -16.82 12.87
C SER A 135 12.79 -17.19 14.23
N ASN A 136 12.12 -18.06 15.01
CA ASN A 136 12.67 -18.97 16.05
C ASN A 136 11.64 -19.61 17.04
N SER A 137 10.32 -19.48 16.86
CA SER A 137 9.34 -20.27 17.64
C SER A 137 8.15 -20.78 16.78
N VAL A 138 7.51 -21.87 17.21
CA VAL A 138 6.62 -22.71 16.37
C VAL A 138 5.20 -22.73 16.93
N ILE A 139 4.24 -22.22 16.16
CA ILE A 139 2.80 -22.48 16.35
C ILE A 139 2.34 -23.30 15.14
N ASP A 140 2.24 -24.61 15.34
CA ASP A 140 1.74 -25.56 14.33
C ASP A 140 0.25 -25.84 14.61
N GLU A 141 -0.62 -25.66 13.61
CA GLU A 141 -2.01 -26.11 13.66
C GLU A 141 -2.18 -27.23 12.63
N VAL A 142 -2.34 -28.45 13.16
CA VAL A 142 -2.20 -29.73 12.43
C VAL A 142 -3.25 -29.95 11.33
N ASN A 143 -4.27 -29.10 11.21
CA ASN A 143 -5.38 -29.28 10.28
C ASN A 143 -5.65 -28.01 9.50
N THR A 144 -5.02 -27.86 8.34
CA THR A 144 -5.44 -26.89 7.34
C THR A 144 -5.62 -27.53 6.00
N SER A 145 -6.82 -27.38 5.46
CA SER A 145 -7.05 -27.62 4.04
C SER A 145 -6.19 -26.66 3.23
N ASP A 146 -5.60 -27.12 2.13
CA ASP A 146 -4.92 -26.25 1.16
C ASP A 146 -5.91 -25.42 0.32
N ALA A 147 -7.21 -25.60 0.53
CA ALA A 147 -8.23 -24.87 -0.21
C ALA A 147 -8.26 -23.38 0.18
N PRO A 148 -8.33 -22.47 -0.81
CA PRO A 148 -8.56 -21.04 -0.60
C PRO A 148 -9.85 -20.78 0.18
N VAL A 149 -9.87 -19.68 0.93
CA VAL A 149 -11.03 -19.22 1.70
C VAL A 149 -11.79 -18.18 0.91
N ALA A 150 -13.04 -18.46 0.58
CA ALA A 150 -13.94 -17.51 -0.06
C ALA A 150 -14.57 -16.57 0.97
N LEU A 151 -14.37 -15.27 0.79
CA LEU A 151 -14.93 -14.21 1.64
C LEU A 151 -15.80 -13.27 0.79
N GLU A 152 -17.00 -13.74 0.43
CA GLU A 152 -17.91 -13.07 -0.54
C GLU A 152 -18.36 -11.66 -0.11
N HIS A 153 -18.37 -11.37 1.19
CA HIS A 153 -18.80 -10.09 1.74
C HIS A 153 -17.65 -9.12 2.02
N LEU A 154 -16.41 -9.51 1.70
CA LEU A 154 -15.23 -8.72 1.98
C LEU A 154 -15.24 -7.43 1.16
N ARG A 155 -15.05 -6.31 1.84
CA ARG A 155 -15.01 -4.96 1.24
C ARG A 155 -13.66 -4.31 1.38
N LYS A 156 -12.94 -4.63 2.45
CA LYS A 156 -11.62 -4.09 2.73
C LYS A 156 -10.70 -5.15 3.33
N VAL A 157 -9.49 -5.21 2.77
CA VAL A 157 -8.38 -6.02 3.25
C VAL A 157 -7.16 -5.12 3.41
N ASP A 158 -6.59 -5.09 4.59
CA ASP A 158 -5.30 -4.47 4.87
C ASP A 158 -4.36 -5.56 5.40
N ILE A 159 -3.25 -5.81 4.72
CA ILE A 159 -2.29 -6.83 5.09
C ILE A 159 -0.89 -6.23 5.09
N GLN A 160 -0.27 -6.22 6.25
CA GLN A 160 1.13 -5.86 6.43
C GLN A 160 1.90 -7.09 6.90
N LEU A 161 2.82 -7.56 6.07
CA LEU A 161 3.67 -8.73 6.35
C LEU A 161 5.12 -8.30 6.52
N GLN A 162 5.74 -8.75 7.60
CA GLN A 162 7.17 -8.59 7.87
C GLN A 162 7.72 -9.94 8.29
N GLY A 163 8.64 -10.55 7.54
CA GLY A 163 9.22 -11.85 7.90
C GLY A 163 9.51 -12.79 6.71
N SER A 164 9.45 -14.10 6.95
CA SER A 164 9.82 -15.15 5.98
C SER A 164 8.87 -15.27 4.77
N VAL A 165 9.36 -15.98 3.74
CA VAL A 165 8.76 -16.13 2.40
C VAL A 165 7.37 -16.79 2.38
N ASP A 166 7.06 -17.63 3.38
CA ASP A 166 5.84 -18.47 3.37
C ASP A 166 4.54 -17.65 3.54
N ASN A 167 4.59 -16.51 4.25
CA ASN A 167 3.40 -15.69 4.53
C ASN A 167 2.83 -14.99 3.29
N ALA A 168 3.57 -14.97 2.18
CA ALA A 168 3.07 -14.41 0.93
C ALA A 168 1.97 -15.27 0.28
N LEU A 169 1.75 -16.48 0.79
CA LEU A 169 0.65 -17.36 0.38
C LEU A 169 -0.69 -17.00 1.02
N LEU A 170 -0.71 -16.12 2.02
CA LEU A 170 -1.94 -15.73 2.70
C LEU A 170 -2.94 -15.09 1.74
N MET A 171 -2.49 -14.10 0.96
CA MET A 171 -3.33 -13.41 -0.01
C MET A 171 -3.82 -14.32 -1.14
N PRO A 172 -2.96 -15.13 -1.80
CA PRO A 172 -3.40 -16.18 -2.72
C PRO A 172 -4.44 -17.15 -2.15
N SER A 173 -4.43 -17.34 -0.83
CA SER A 173 -5.35 -18.22 -0.13
C SER A 173 -6.66 -17.53 0.28
N ILE A 174 -6.85 -16.25 -0.02
CA ILE A 174 -8.08 -15.49 0.23
C ILE A 174 -8.72 -15.09 -1.09
N GLN A 175 -9.89 -15.66 -1.38
CA GLN A 175 -10.71 -15.26 -2.53
C GLN A 175 -11.66 -14.15 -2.10
N ALA A 176 -11.44 -12.95 -2.63
CA ALA A 176 -12.23 -11.76 -2.35
C ALA A 176 -12.88 -11.20 -3.62
N PRO A 177 -14.05 -10.55 -3.54
CA PRO A 177 -14.68 -9.90 -4.69
C PRO A 177 -13.77 -8.88 -5.38
N GLU A 178 -13.90 -8.70 -6.69
CA GLU A 178 -13.15 -7.70 -7.47
C GLU A 178 -13.36 -6.26 -6.99
N THR A 179 -14.47 -5.98 -6.31
CA THR A 179 -14.79 -4.67 -5.74
C THR A 179 -14.10 -4.42 -4.40
N THR A 180 -13.40 -5.40 -3.83
CA THR A 180 -12.68 -5.28 -2.55
C THR A 180 -11.56 -4.25 -2.66
N VAL A 181 -11.40 -3.43 -1.63
CA VAL A 181 -10.21 -2.58 -1.47
C VAL A 181 -9.11 -3.39 -0.82
N VAL A 182 -7.97 -3.54 -1.49
CA VAL A 182 -6.81 -4.30 -1.01
C VAL A 182 -5.65 -3.36 -0.76
N ARG A 183 -5.10 -3.41 0.46
CA ARG A 183 -3.84 -2.77 0.81
C ARG A 183 -2.88 -3.85 1.28
N SER A 184 -1.74 -3.93 0.64
CA SER A 184 -0.70 -4.91 0.94
C SER A 184 0.63 -4.21 1.10
N ALA A 185 1.28 -4.41 2.25
CA ALA A 185 2.61 -3.91 2.53
C ALA A 185 3.54 -5.10 2.84
N LEU A 186 4.58 -5.27 2.01
CA LEU A 186 5.65 -6.24 2.20
C LEU A 186 6.89 -5.52 2.74
N LEU A 187 7.24 -5.79 4.00
CA LEU A 187 8.38 -5.13 4.64
C LEU A 187 9.72 -5.86 4.43
N SER A 188 9.71 -7.03 3.79
CA SER A 188 10.90 -7.84 3.48
C SER A 188 10.86 -8.40 2.05
N ASN A 189 12.04 -8.79 1.52
CA ASN A 189 12.15 -9.45 0.21
C ASN A 189 11.31 -10.74 0.19
N CYS A 190 10.24 -10.74 -0.59
CA CYS A 190 9.44 -11.91 -0.83
C CYS A 190 9.74 -12.50 -2.21
N ALA A 191 10.24 -13.73 -2.26
CA ALA A 191 10.52 -14.44 -3.52
C ALA A 191 9.24 -14.82 -4.31
N ARG A 192 8.05 -14.65 -3.73
CA ARG A 192 6.74 -15.04 -4.30
C ARG A 192 5.83 -13.86 -4.64
N GLN A 193 6.42 -12.70 -4.94
CA GLN A 193 5.67 -11.51 -5.34
C GLN A 193 4.73 -11.74 -6.52
N ASN A 194 5.10 -12.64 -7.44
CA ASN A 194 4.31 -12.99 -8.61
C ASN A 194 2.99 -13.67 -8.22
N ASP A 195 3.05 -14.57 -7.23
CA ASP A 195 1.89 -15.30 -6.73
C ASP A 195 0.92 -14.33 -6.06
N LEU A 196 1.46 -13.38 -5.28
CA LEU A 196 0.67 -12.31 -4.68
C LEU A 196 -0.04 -11.46 -5.74
N LEU A 197 0.69 -10.92 -6.73
CA LEU A 197 0.11 -10.07 -7.77
C LEU A 197 -0.92 -10.83 -8.62
N GLY A 198 -0.63 -12.09 -8.97
CA GLY A 198 -1.55 -12.95 -9.73
C GLY A 198 -2.82 -13.33 -8.97
N ALA A 199 -2.79 -13.28 -7.64
CA ALA A 199 -3.94 -13.56 -6.79
C ALA A 199 -4.90 -12.39 -6.58
N LEU A 200 -4.61 -11.21 -7.13
CA LEU A 200 -5.41 -10.00 -6.94
C LEU A 200 -6.32 -9.73 -8.14
N PRO A 201 -7.52 -10.33 -8.23
CA PRO A 201 -8.46 -10.04 -9.32
C PRO A 201 -8.87 -8.55 -9.34
N GLN A 202 -8.73 -7.84 -8.23
CA GLN A 202 -8.97 -6.40 -8.10
C GLN A 202 -8.08 -5.56 -9.04
N LEU A 203 -6.89 -6.05 -9.41
CA LEU A 203 -6.04 -5.38 -10.41
C LEU A 203 -6.70 -5.30 -11.80
N ARG A 204 -7.71 -6.15 -12.05
CA ARG A 204 -8.51 -6.17 -13.27
C ARG A 204 -9.86 -5.45 -13.14
N CYS A 205 -10.13 -4.70 -12.07
CA CYS A 205 -11.39 -3.94 -12.00
C CYS A 205 -11.48 -2.95 -13.16
N GLU A 206 -12.51 -3.07 -13.99
CA GLU A 206 -12.77 -2.17 -15.13
C GLU A 206 -12.98 -0.71 -14.70
N CYS A 207 -13.36 -0.52 -13.43
CA CYS A 207 -13.54 0.77 -12.78
C CYS A 207 -12.22 1.53 -12.57
N CYS A 208 -11.10 0.82 -12.48
CA CYS A 208 -9.79 1.39 -12.20
C CYS A 208 -9.14 1.87 -13.51
N ASN A 209 -8.99 3.18 -13.66
CA ASN A 209 -8.39 3.81 -14.83
C ASN A 209 -7.15 4.68 -14.51
N LEU A 210 -6.77 4.76 -13.23
CA LEU A 210 -5.60 5.46 -12.73
C LEU A 210 -4.59 4.48 -12.14
N VAL A 211 -3.34 4.57 -12.59
CA VAL A 211 -2.18 3.94 -11.96
C VAL A 211 -1.33 5.00 -11.27
N ASN A 212 -0.97 4.77 -10.00
CA ASN A 212 0.08 5.54 -9.33
C ASN A 212 1.29 4.63 -9.08
N LEU A 213 2.45 5.08 -9.53
CA LEU A 213 3.75 4.46 -9.28
C LEU A 213 4.60 5.45 -8.49
N ALA A 214 5.08 5.03 -7.33
CA ALA A 214 6.05 5.77 -6.53
C ALA A 214 7.25 4.87 -6.22
N VAL A 215 8.46 5.36 -6.49
CA VAL A 215 9.71 4.65 -6.23
C VAL A 215 10.63 5.59 -5.46
N ASP A 216 10.90 5.26 -4.20
CA ASP A 216 11.81 5.99 -3.31
C ASP A 216 12.77 5.00 -2.62
N SER A 217 12.97 5.12 -1.31
CA SER A 217 13.41 4.01 -0.46
C SER A 217 12.52 2.74 -0.54
N LEU A 218 11.27 2.89 -0.98
CA LEU A 218 10.24 1.86 -1.10
C LEU A 218 9.69 1.87 -2.54
N PHE A 219 9.18 0.73 -2.99
CA PHE A 219 8.37 0.63 -4.21
C PHE A 219 6.89 0.63 -3.82
N ALA A 220 6.12 1.58 -4.33
CA ALA A 220 4.68 1.66 -4.13
C ALA A 220 3.94 1.73 -5.45
N PHE A 221 2.90 0.90 -5.58
CA PHE A 221 2.03 0.83 -6.73
C PHE A 221 0.58 0.87 -6.28
N SER A 222 -0.28 1.58 -7.00
CA SER A 222 -1.72 1.50 -6.77
C SER A 222 -2.55 1.67 -8.03
N THR A 223 -3.72 1.04 -8.04
CA THR A 223 -4.77 1.21 -9.06
C THR A 223 -6.00 1.84 -8.43
N SER A 224 -6.64 2.79 -9.10
CA SER A 224 -7.87 3.42 -8.59
C SER A 224 -8.73 4.00 -9.72
N SER A 225 -9.95 4.41 -9.39
CA SER A 225 -10.77 5.22 -10.29
C SER A 225 -10.46 6.71 -10.12
N THR A 226 -10.29 7.40 -11.24
CA THR A 226 -10.30 8.88 -11.27
C THR A 226 -11.64 9.44 -10.77
N ARG A 227 -12.74 8.70 -10.92
CA ARG A 227 -14.08 9.10 -10.48
C ARG A 227 -14.24 8.89 -8.98
N VAL A 228 -14.48 9.97 -8.25
CA VAL A 228 -14.61 9.96 -6.77
C VAL A 228 -15.60 8.91 -6.26
N LYS A 229 -16.75 8.74 -6.92
CA LYS A 229 -17.80 7.77 -6.53
C LYS A 229 -17.35 6.31 -6.62
N GLU A 230 -16.37 6.00 -7.47
CA GLU A 230 -15.90 4.64 -7.74
C GLU A 230 -14.57 4.33 -7.03
N ARG A 231 -13.93 5.31 -6.38
CA ARG A 231 -12.66 5.12 -5.65
C ARG A 231 -12.71 4.06 -4.55
N ALA A 232 -13.90 3.73 -4.06
CA ALA A 232 -14.11 2.71 -3.03
C ALA A 232 -14.17 1.28 -3.59
N ASN A 233 -14.10 1.08 -4.92
CA ASN A 233 -14.24 -0.23 -5.55
C ASN A 233 -12.90 -0.68 -6.16
N GLY A 234 -12.49 -1.92 -5.85
CA GLY A 234 -11.39 -2.61 -6.54
C GLY A 234 -10.02 -1.95 -6.45
N HIS A 235 -9.84 -1.04 -5.50
CA HIS A 235 -8.60 -0.31 -5.31
C HIS A 235 -7.52 -1.24 -4.73
N VAL A 236 -6.38 -1.34 -5.41
CA VAL A 236 -5.21 -2.04 -4.91
C VAL A 236 -4.14 -1.03 -4.54
N THR A 237 -3.56 -1.15 -3.36
CA THR A 237 -2.30 -0.52 -2.97
C THR A 237 -1.30 -1.60 -2.59
N PHE A 238 -0.14 -1.56 -3.21
CA PHE A 238 0.97 -2.46 -2.95
C PHE A 238 2.20 -1.62 -2.57
N VAL A 239 2.83 -1.93 -1.43
CA VAL A 239 4.06 -1.26 -0.97
C VAL A 239 5.10 -2.31 -0.63
N GLN A 240 6.34 -2.10 -1.06
CA GLN A 240 7.49 -2.96 -0.83
C GLN A 240 8.66 -2.14 -0.30
N VAL A 241 9.14 -2.45 0.89
CA VAL A 241 10.18 -1.66 1.59
C VAL A 241 11.61 -2.03 1.17
N SER A 242 11.80 -3.25 0.65
CA SER A 242 13.09 -3.73 0.17
C SER A 242 12.90 -4.72 -0.97
N GLY A 243 13.82 -4.71 -1.95
CA GLY A 243 13.92 -5.73 -2.98
C GLY A 243 14.13 -5.21 -4.39
N ASP A 244 14.13 -6.14 -5.34
CA ASP A 244 14.27 -5.82 -6.76
C ASP A 244 12.94 -5.26 -7.29
N ILE A 245 12.94 -3.98 -7.67
CA ILE A 245 11.76 -3.33 -8.25
C ILE A 245 11.51 -3.75 -9.70
N ASN A 246 12.50 -4.33 -10.38
CA ASN A 246 12.37 -4.68 -11.80
C ASN A 246 11.32 -5.79 -12.00
N THR A 247 11.26 -6.74 -11.07
CA THR A 247 10.27 -7.82 -11.06
C THR A 247 8.83 -7.27 -11.02
N PRO A 248 8.41 -6.45 -10.03
CA PRO A 248 7.06 -5.90 -10.05
C PRO A 248 6.80 -5.01 -11.27
N LEU A 249 7.75 -4.16 -11.69
CA LEU A 249 7.59 -3.31 -12.88
C LEU A 249 7.33 -4.11 -14.16
N THR A 250 7.94 -5.28 -14.31
CA THR A 250 7.71 -6.13 -15.49
C THR A 250 6.42 -6.95 -15.41
N LEU A 251 5.93 -7.24 -14.21
CA LEU A 251 4.82 -8.17 -14.02
C LEU A 251 3.46 -7.51 -13.86
N ILE A 252 3.40 -6.38 -13.14
CA ILE A 252 2.14 -5.68 -12.85
C ILE A 252 1.29 -5.46 -14.12
N PRO A 253 1.85 -5.03 -15.26
CA PRO A 253 1.05 -4.82 -16.48
C PRO A 253 0.36 -6.08 -17.03
N ASN A 254 0.77 -7.28 -16.63
CA ASN A 254 0.12 -8.54 -17.03
C ASN A 254 -1.14 -8.85 -16.20
N PHE A 255 -1.29 -8.16 -15.06
CA PHE A 255 -2.40 -8.35 -14.14
C PHE A 255 -3.42 -7.20 -14.19
N THR A 256 -3.14 -6.14 -14.94
CA THR A 256 -4.04 -4.99 -15.14
C THR A 256 -4.71 -5.03 -16.51
N ILE A 257 -5.89 -4.39 -16.63
CA ILE A 257 -6.53 -4.16 -17.93
C ILE A 257 -5.95 -2.87 -18.54
N ASN A 258 -4.80 -2.98 -19.20
CA ASN A 258 -4.02 -1.81 -19.64
C ASN A 258 -4.78 -0.85 -20.57
N ALA A 259 -5.73 -1.36 -21.36
CA ALA A 259 -6.57 -0.56 -22.23
C ALA A 259 -7.52 0.40 -21.49
N HIS A 260 -7.83 0.12 -20.21
CA HIS A 260 -8.70 0.96 -19.37
C HIS A 260 -7.91 2.03 -18.61
N ILE A 261 -6.59 1.88 -18.51
CA ILE A 261 -5.74 2.84 -17.82
C ILE A 261 -5.48 4.04 -18.73
N ASN A 262 -6.09 5.17 -18.37
CA ASN A 262 -5.96 6.43 -19.10
C ASN A 262 -5.12 7.48 -18.34
N ALA A 263 -4.89 7.28 -17.04
CA ALA A 263 -4.12 8.19 -16.22
C ALA A 263 -2.99 7.44 -15.51
N LEU A 264 -1.79 8.04 -15.55
CA LEU A 264 -0.61 7.52 -14.89
C LEU A 264 0.07 8.63 -14.09
N VAL A 265 0.28 8.40 -12.80
CA VAL A 265 1.07 9.27 -11.92
C VAL A 265 2.36 8.55 -11.58
N ALA A 266 3.49 9.19 -11.84
CA ALA A 266 4.81 8.63 -11.63
C ALA A 266 5.64 9.54 -10.71
N ARG A 267 6.12 8.99 -9.59
CA ARG A 267 6.97 9.68 -8.62
C ARG A 267 8.25 8.87 -8.41
N PHE A 268 9.41 9.50 -8.54
CA PHE A 268 10.71 8.86 -8.32
C PHE A 268 11.58 9.73 -7.41
N GLN A 269 12.16 9.13 -6.37
CA GLN A 269 12.98 9.81 -5.36
C GLN A 269 14.29 9.03 -5.08
N ALA A 270 15.32 9.72 -4.59
CA ALA A 270 16.58 9.10 -4.14
C ALA A 270 16.33 8.02 -3.08
N PRO A 271 17.16 6.96 -3.00
CA PRO A 271 18.40 6.70 -3.75
C PRO A 271 18.22 5.84 -5.01
N TYR A 272 17.13 6.02 -5.77
CA TYR A 272 16.83 5.18 -6.93
C TYR A 272 17.90 5.21 -8.06
N ASP A 273 18.46 4.04 -8.40
CA ASP A 273 19.38 3.87 -9.54
C ASP A 273 18.63 3.60 -10.84
N VAL A 274 18.51 4.66 -11.65
CA VAL A 274 17.84 4.66 -12.95
C VAL A 274 18.48 3.70 -13.94
N ALA A 275 19.81 3.63 -13.99
CA ALA A 275 20.51 2.91 -15.06
C ALA A 275 20.21 1.41 -14.97
N ARG A 276 20.12 0.89 -13.75
CA ARG A 276 19.83 -0.52 -13.49
C ARG A 276 18.39 -0.90 -13.88
N SER A 277 17.44 0.00 -13.72
CA SER A 277 16.00 -0.28 -13.86
C SER A 277 15.34 0.35 -15.08
N ALA A 278 16.10 1.06 -15.92
CA ALA A 278 15.61 1.70 -17.13
C ALA A 278 14.86 0.74 -18.09
N PRO A 279 15.33 -0.50 -18.36
CA PRO A 279 14.61 -1.42 -19.23
C PRO A 279 13.24 -1.83 -18.66
N ALA A 280 13.18 -2.12 -17.36
CA ALA A 280 11.95 -2.53 -16.69
C ALA A 280 10.93 -1.38 -16.65
N LEU A 281 11.39 -0.16 -16.36
CA LEU A 281 10.55 1.05 -16.43
C LEU A 281 10.04 1.31 -17.84
N THR A 282 10.89 1.24 -18.84
CA THR A 282 10.51 1.42 -20.24
C THR A 282 9.43 0.41 -20.64
N SER A 283 9.61 -0.85 -20.26
CA SER A 283 8.61 -1.91 -20.49
C SER A 283 7.28 -1.62 -19.78
N PHE A 284 7.34 -1.20 -18.51
CA PHE A 284 6.18 -0.82 -17.72
C PHE A 284 5.39 0.30 -18.40
N PHE A 285 6.04 1.40 -18.76
CA PHE A 285 5.37 2.54 -19.40
C PHE A 285 4.81 2.17 -20.78
N ARG A 286 5.53 1.38 -21.57
CA ARG A 286 5.07 0.92 -22.89
C ARG A 286 3.80 0.07 -22.80
N ALA A 287 3.61 -0.67 -21.72
CA ALA A 287 2.43 -1.51 -21.53
C ALA A 287 1.13 -0.68 -21.39
N TYR A 288 1.22 0.58 -20.95
CA TYR A 288 0.08 1.49 -20.76
C TYR A 288 -0.06 2.48 -21.92
N SER A 289 -0.17 1.97 -23.14
CA SER A 289 -0.26 2.78 -24.37
C SER A 289 -1.52 3.67 -24.46
N SER A 290 -2.55 3.36 -23.69
CA SER A 290 -3.83 4.10 -23.64
C SER A 290 -3.81 5.32 -22.72
N VAL A 291 -2.68 5.60 -22.06
CA VAL A 291 -2.52 6.75 -21.17
C VAL A 291 -2.64 8.06 -21.96
N THR A 292 -3.66 8.85 -21.60
CA THR A 292 -3.89 10.21 -22.10
C THR A 292 -3.40 11.26 -21.12
N ILE A 293 -3.31 10.94 -19.83
CA ILE A 293 -2.85 11.85 -18.77
C ILE A 293 -1.62 11.26 -18.09
N LEU A 294 -0.47 11.92 -18.24
CA LEU A 294 0.78 11.56 -17.55
C LEU A 294 1.15 12.66 -16.56
N ARG A 295 1.19 12.33 -15.27
CA ARG A 295 1.64 13.22 -14.21
C ARG A 295 2.99 12.78 -13.69
N LEU A 296 3.97 13.65 -13.79
CA LEU A 296 5.34 13.43 -13.33
C LEU A 296 5.55 14.25 -12.06
N ASP A 297 5.63 13.56 -10.93
CA ASP A 297 5.95 14.18 -9.65
C ASP A 297 7.46 14.19 -9.45
N THR A 298 8.01 15.40 -9.41
CA THR A 298 9.44 15.63 -9.43
C THR A 298 9.85 16.35 -8.16
N ASP A 299 10.56 15.60 -7.31
CA ASP A 299 11.37 16.24 -6.29
C ASP A 299 12.64 16.84 -6.89
N ALA A 300 13.16 17.80 -6.16
CA ALA A 300 14.24 18.68 -6.56
C ALA A 300 15.62 17.99 -6.53
N GLN A 301 15.77 16.88 -5.79
CA GLN A 301 17.06 16.24 -5.57
C GLN A 301 17.44 15.22 -6.64
N THR A 302 16.50 14.57 -7.35
CA THR A 302 16.89 13.29 -7.99
C THR A 302 16.17 12.82 -9.25
N ASN A 303 15.26 13.56 -9.86
CA ASN A 303 14.40 12.95 -10.88
C ASN A 303 15.01 12.77 -12.30
N ARG A 304 16.32 12.50 -12.42
CA ARG A 304 16.98 12.16 -13.71
C ARG A 304 16.27 11.01 -14.44
N ALA A 305 15.60 10.12 -13.71
CA ALA A 305 14.93 8.94 -14.25
C ALA A 305 13.79 9.27 -15.21
N LEU A 306 12.82 10.05 -14.73
CA LEU A 306 11.64 10.40 -15.51
C LEU A 306 12.03 11.23 -16.73
N TYR A 307 12.93 12.20 -16.55
CA TYR A 307 13.34 13.07 -17.64
C TYR A 307 14.24 12.37 -18.65
N HIS A 308 15.07 11.42 -18.23
CA HIS A 308 15.77 10.54 -19.18
C HIS A 308 14.78 9.71 -20.00
N LEU A 309 13.73 9.17 -19.38
CA LEU A 309 12.67 8.46 -20.11
C LEU A 309 11.94 9.38 -21.10
N LEU A 310 11.67 10.64 -20.73
CA LEU A 310 11.10 11.62 -21.66
C LEU A 310 12.04 11.90 -22.84
N ALA A 311 13.33 12.07 -22.59
CA ALA A 311 14.33 12.31 -23.62
C ALA A 311 14.47 11.11 -24.57
N GLU A 312 14.52 9.89 -24.05
CA GLU A 312 14.52 8.66 -24.87
C GLU A 312 13.23 8.52 -25.68
N ASN A 313 12.09 8.88 -25.09
CA ASN A 313 10.82 8.91 -25.80
C ASN A 313 10.83 9.94 -26.94
N ALA A 314 11.38 11.14 -26.71
CA ALA A 314 11.54 12.17 -27.74
C ALA A 314 12.43 11.68 -28.90
N LYS A 315 13.54 10.99 -28.60
CA LYS A 315 14.40 10.35 -29.62
C LYS A 315 13.64 9.30 -30.42
N ALA A 316 12.88 8.44 -29.74
CA ALA A 316 12.09 7.39 -30.38
C ALA A 316 10.99 7.94 -31.31
N VAL A 317 10.37 9.06 -30.92
CA VAL A 317 9.42 9.79 -31.77
C VAL A 317 10.10 10.36 -33.01
N ARG A 318 11.28 10.97 -32.87
CA ARG A 318 12.02 11.56 -34.01
C ARG A 318 12.55 10.52 -34.99
N SER A 319 12.83 9.30 -34.52
CA SER A 319 13.34 8.21 -35.34
C SER A 319 12.24 7.39 -36.05
N ASP A 320 10.97 7.75 -35.89
CA ASP A 320 9.79 7.00 -36.37
C ASP A 320 9.88 5.51 -36.00
N SER A 321 10.49 5.22 -34.85
CA SER A 321 10.54 3.85 -34.34
C SER A 321 9.18 3.49 -33.74
N ASP A 322 8.69 2.27 -33.99
CA ASP A 322 7.42 1.70 -33.49
C ASP A 322 7.31 1.59 -31.94
N GLY A 323 8.10 2.36 -31.18
CA GLY A 323 8.38 2.12 -29.76
C GLY A 323 8.24 3.31 -28.81
N PHE A 324 7.67 4.45 -29.23
CA PHE A 324 7.46 5.59 -28.33
C PHE A 324 6.40 5.26 -27.24
N LEU A 325 6.63 5.69 -26.00
CA LEU A 325 6.00 5.16 -24.78
C LEU A 325 4.53 5.56 -24.59
N PHE A 326 4.10 6.70 -25.12
CA PHE A 326 2.77 7.26 -24.85
C PHE A 326 2.08 7.78 -26.13
N PRO A 327 1.49 6.92 -26.96
CA PRO A 327 0.78 7.35 -28.17
C PRO A 327 -0.37 8.29 -27.91
N ALA A 328 -1.20 7.97 -26.93
CA ALA A 328 -2.44 8.68 -26.67
C ALA A 328 -2.27 9.94 -25.80
N LEU A 329 -1.04 10.30 -25.43
CA LEU A 329 -0.78 11.40 -24.50
C LEU A 329 -1.37 12.72 -24.97
N ASP A 330 -2.28 13.25 -24.14
CA ASP A 330 -3.05 14.46 -24.37
C ASP A 330 -2.73 15.54 -23.32
N THR A 331 -2.48 15.11 -22.08
CA THR A 331 -2.13 15.98 -20.95
C THR A 331 -0.83 15.52 -20.31
N LEU A 332 0.14 16.43 -20.21
CA LEU A 332 1.36 16.24 -19.42
C LEU A 332 1.29 17.16 -18.20
N SER A 333 1.33 16.59 -17.00
CA SER A 333 1.40 17.37 -15.77
C SER A 333 2.79 17.29 -15.16
N VAL A 334 3.44 18.44 -14.96
CA VAL A 334 4.72 18.56 -14.27
C VAL A 334 4.45 19.08 -12.86
N VAL A 335 4.83 18.29 -11.85
CA VAL A 335 4.60 18.64 -10.44
C VAL A 335 5.93 18.83 -9.73
N ARG A 336 6.03 19.91 -8.96
CA ARG A 336 7.15 20.22 -8.07
C ARG A 336 6.70 20.09 -6.61
N SER A 337 7.31 19.18 -5.86
CA SER A 337 7.01 19.01 -4.43
C SER A 337 7.83 19.98 -3.56
N SER A 338 7.18 20.57 -2.57
CA SER A 338 7.69 21.69 -1.74
C SER A 338 8.78 21.35 -0.73
N LYS A 339 9.10 20.06 -0.59
CA LYS A 339 9.69 19.56 0.65
C LYS A 339 11.21 19.62 0.73
N LEU A 340 11.94 19.89 -0.34
CA LEU A 340 13.41 19.84 -0.33
C LEU A 340 14.05 20.88 -1.26
N TYR A 341 15.24 21.35 -0.87
CA TYR A 341 16.07 22.29 -1.63
C TYR A 341 16.43 21.71 -3.00
N MET A 342 16.36 22.52 -4.06
CA MET A 342 16.91 22.20 -5.38
C MET A 342 18.42 22.30 -5.31
N ASP A 343 19.12 21.19 -5.56
CA ASP A 343 20.57 21.11 -5.39
C ASP A 343 21.37 21.70 -6.57
N SER A 344 20.76 21.93 -7.76
CA SER A 344 21.43 22.71 -8.83
C SER A 344 20.51 23.28 -9.93
N LEU A 345 20.87 24.47 -10.44
CA LEU A 345 20.24 25.09 -11.62
C LEU A 345 20.33 24.21 -12.87
N GLU A 346 21.44 23.49 -13.02
CA GLU A 346 21.70 22.61 -14.18
C GLU A 346 20.71 21.45 -14.27
N LEU A 347 20.33 20.86 -13.12
CA LEU A 347 19.35 19.79 -13.08
C LEU A 347 17.96 20.29 -13.48
N VAL A 348 17.56 21.46 -12.97
CA VAL A 348 16.27 22.08 -13.33
C VAL A 348 16.21 22.38 -14.82
N LYS A 349 17.29 22.91 -15.38
CA LYS A 349 17.39 23.16 -16.81
C LYS A 349 17.30 21.86 -17.61
N ALA A 350 18.08 20.83 -17.27
CA ALA A 350 18.06 19.55 -17.98
C ALA A 350 16.68 18.86 -17.93
N HIS A 351 15.96 19.01 -16.82
CA HIS A 351 14.58 18.52 -16.68
C HIS A 351 13.63 19.22 -17.66
N TRP A 352 13.71 20.54 -17.76
CA TRP A 352 12.92 21.32 -18.70
C TRP A 352 13.29 21.04 -20.15
N ASP A 353 14.57 20.92 -20.46
CA ASP A 353 15.06 20.55 -21.79
C ASP A 353 14.42 19.22 -22.22
N ALA A 354 14.35 18.21 -21.35
CA ALA A 354 13.70 16.94 -21.66
C ALA A 354 12.18 17.04 -21.87
N VAL A 355 11.49 17.92 -21.13
CA VAL A 355 10.05 18.18 -21.33
C VAL A 355 9.82 18.85 -22.69
N VAL A 356 10.57 19.92 -22.97
CA VAL A 356 10.47 20.66 -24.24
C VAL A 356 10.80 19.74 -25.41
N ASP A 357 11.88 18.96 -25.34
CA ASP A 357 12.29 18.04 -26.39
C ASP A 357 11.21 17.03 -26.75
N LEU A 358 10.48 16.52 -25.74
CA LEU A 358 9.34 15.62 -25.94
C LEU A 358 8.18 16.32 -26.63
N LEU A 359 7.80 17.51 -26.14
CA LEU A 359 6.69 18.28 -26.70
C LEU A 359 6.97 18.68 -28.15
N GLU A 360 8.19 19.13 -28.44
CA GLU A 360 8.65 19.44 -29.79
C GLU A 360 8.58 18.20 -30.69
N ALA A 361 9.18 17.08 -30.27
CA ALA A 361 9.19 15.84 -31.06
C ALA A 361 7.78 15.39 -31.44
N ARG A 362 6.83 15.49 -30.49
CA ARG A 362 5.42 15.16 -30.71
C ARG A 362 4.71 16.16 -31.64
N ALA A 363 5.02 17.44 -31.54
CA ALA A 363 4.46 18.46 -32.42
C ALA A 363 4.87 18.22 -33.88
N VAL A 364 6.12 17.82 -34.13
CA VAL A 364 6.64 17.50 -35.48
C VAL A 364 5.82 16.37 -36.14
N ILE A 365 5.46 15.34 -35.38
CA ILE A 365 4.65 14.21 -35.90
C ILE A 365 3.13 14.45 -35.83
N ARG A 366 2.69 15.70 -35.59
CA ARG A 366 1.26 16.09 -35.47
C ARG A 366 0.50 15.35 -34.38
N ARG A 367 1.18 14.92 -33.31
CA ARG A 367 0.58 14.32 -32.09
C ARG A 367 0.83 15.19 -30.88
N ARG A 368 0.60 16.49 -31.04
CA ARG A 368 0.79 17.51 -30.02
C ARG A 368 0.07 17.13 -28.72
N VAL A 369 0.73 17.37 -27.59
CA VAL A 369 0.10 17.34 -26.26
C VAL A 369 -0.77 18.60 -26.17
N ARG A 370 -2.04 18.45 -25.81
CA ARG A 370 -2.98 19.58 -25.79
C ARG A 370 -2.74 20.45 -24.57
N VAL A 371 -2.61 19.84 -23.40
CA VAL A 371 -2.48 20.56 -22.13
C VAL A 371 -1.17 20.22 -21.43
N LEU A 372 -0.40 21.26 -21.10
CA LEU A 372 0.70 21.19 -20.15
C LEU A 372 0.21 21.78 -18.82
N SER A 373 -0.01 20.94 -17.80
CA SER A 373 -0.41 21.43 -16.48
C SER A 373 0.79 21.55 -15.54
N LEU A 374 0.88 22.66 -14.84
CA LEU A 374 1.95 22.97 -13.89
C LEU A 374 1.38 22.95 -12.47
N TRP A 375 1.92 22.10 -11.60
CA TRP A 375 1.40 21.91 -10.24
C TRP A 375 2.49 22.02 -9.17
N GLY A 376 2.08 22.31 -7.93
CA GLY A 376 2.90 22.19 -6.72
C GLY A 376 3.56 23.51 -6.27
N GLU A 377 4.44 23.45 -5.24
CA GLU A 377 5.15 24.63 -4.75
C GLU A 377 6.50 24.74 -5.45
N TRP A 378 6.66 25.74 -6.31
CA TRP A 378 7.87 25.89 -7.10
C TRP A 378 8.99 26.57 -6.29
N ALA A 379 10.16 25.94 -6.29
CA ALA A 379 11.25 26.16 -5.32
C ALA A 379 11.92 27.55 -5.39
N TRP A 380 11.66 28.35 -6.44
CA TRP A 380 12.16 29.72 -6.52
C TRP A 380 11.62 30.63 -5.40
N ARG A 381 10.58 30.24 -4.65
CA ARG A 381 10.09 31.03 -3.51
C ARG A 381 10.95 30.92 -2.24
N ARG A 382 11.83 29.91 -2.13
CA ARG A 382 12.57 29.59 -0.88
C ARG A 382 14.07 29.30 -1.09
N SER A 383 14.58 29.44 -2.32
CA SER A 383 15.99 29.16 -2.67
C SER A 383 16.88 30.41 -2.64
N LEU A 384 18.18 30.25 -2.35
CA LEU A 384 19.18 31.30 -2.50
C LEU A 384 19.35 31.74 -3.97
N ASP A 385 19.10 30.83 -4.92
CA ASP A 385 19.15 31.07 -6.37
C ASP A 385 17.74 31.28 -6.98
N ALA A 386 16.80 31.78 -6.17
CA ALA A 386 15.40 32.01 -6.53
C ALA A 386 15.20 32.65 -7.91
N GLU A 387 15.89 33.77 -8.15
CA GLU A 387 15.74 34.54 -9.39
C GLU A 387 16.23 33.76 -10.60
N SER A 388 17.40 33.11 -10.49
CA SER A 388 17.96 32.29 -11.57
C SER A 388 17.06 31.09 -11.90
N LEU A 389 16.49 30.43 -10.88
CA LEU A 389 15.53 29.35 -11.07
C LEU A 389 14.28 29.84 -11.78
N ARG A 390 13.71 30.96 -11.32
CA ARG A 390 12.53 31.56 -11.94
C ARG A 390 12.75 31.86 -13.43
N VAL A 391 13.87 32.50 -13.77
CA VAL A 391 14.21 32.83 -15.18
C VAL A 391 14.35 31.58 -16.04
N ILE A 392 14.99 30.52 -15.53
CA ILE A 392 15.12 29.24 -16.25
C ILE A 392 13.75 28.61 -16.49
N GLU A 393 12.91 28.57 -15.45
CA GLU A 393 11.59 27.95 -15.50
C GLU A 393 10.62 28.72 -16.39
N GLU A 394 10.54 30.05 -16.27
CA GLU A 394 9.69 30.90 -17.12
C GLU A 394 10.09 30.77 -18.59
N ARG A 395 11.39 30.85 -18.90
CA ARG A 395 11.88 30.66 -20.27
C ARG A 395 11.52 29.28 -20.82
N ALA A 396 11.61 28.24 -20.00
CA ALA A 396 11.26 26.89 -20.42
C ALA A 396 9.75 26.72 -20.64
N ILE A 397 8.92 27.33 -19.80
CA ILE A 397 7.46 27.34 -19.95
C ILE A 397 7.07 28.08 -21.24
N ASP A 398 7.65 29.25 -21.49
CA ASP A 398 7.43 30.01 -22.72
C ASP A 398 7.78 29.17 -23.95
N LEU A 399 8.91 28.47 -23.93
CA LEU A 399 9.32 27.59 -25.00
C LEU A 399 8.39 26.38 -25.17
N ALA A 400 7.98 25.75 -24.07
CA ALA A 400 7.05 24.63 -24.07
C ALA A 400 5.67 25.03 -24.61
N SER A 401 5.21 26.26 -24.32
CA SER A 401 3.91 26.79 -24.75
C SER A 401 3.74 26.82 -26.27
N ILE A 402 4.84 26.97 -27.01
CA ILE A 402 4.85 26.94 -28.49
C ILE A 402 4.40 25.58 -29.03
N TYR A 403 4.64 24.51 -28.27
CA TYR A 403 4.44 23.12 -28.70
C TYR A 403 3.17 22.48 -28.15
N VAL A 404 2.38 23.18 -27.32
CA VAL A 404 1.09 22.71 -26.78
C VAL A 404 -0.05 23.64 -27.20
N ASP A 405 -1.29 23.25 -26.89
CA ASP A 405 -2.46 24.12 -27.16
C ASP A 405 -2.76 25.04 -25.97
N GLU A 406 -2.54 24.55 -24.75
CA GLU A 406 -2.85 25.24 -23.50
C GLU A 406 -1.79 24.93 -22.43
N VAL A 407 -1.41 25.97 -21.67
CA VAL A 407 -0.64 25.83 -20.43
C VAL A 407 -1.58 26.14 -19.28
N ASP A 408 -1.85 25.13 -18.46
CA ASP A 408 -2.71 25.20 -17.28
C ASP A 408 -1.82 25.41 -16.04
N ASP A 409 -1.77 26.65 -15.56
CA ASP A 409 -0.85 27.08 -14.51
C ASP A 409 -1.50 27.09 -13.13
N CYS A 410 -1.49 25.93 -12.46
CA CYS A 410 -2.02 25.74 -11.09
C CYS A 410 -0.94 25.86 -10.01
N ARG A 411 0.12 26.65 -10.25
CA ARG A 411 1.23 26.83 -9.28
C ARG A 411 0.81 27.52 -7.97
N ASP A 412 -0.36 28.16 -7.95
CA ASP A 412 -0.89 28.89 -6.80
C ASP A 412 -2.13 28.26 -6.15
N ASP A 413 -2.68 27.15 -6.69
CA ASP A 413 -3.92 26.51 -6.20
C ASP A 413 -3.70 25.50 -5.06
N LEU A 414 -2.83 25.84 -4.11
CA LEU A 414 -2.64 25.05 -2.88
C LEU A 414 -3.39 25.71 -1.72
N ASP A 415 -4.69 25.43 -1.63
CA ASP A 415 -5.46 25.51 -0.38
C ASP A 415 -5.39 24.18 0.39
#